data_AF-A0A6C0D611-F1
#
_entry.id   AF-A0A6C0D611-F1
#
_cell.length_a   1.000
_cell.length_b   1.000
_cell.length_c   1.000
_cell.angle_alpha   90.00
_cell.angle_beta   90.00
_cell.angle_gamma   90.00
#
_symmetry.space_group_name_H-M   'P 1'
#
loop_
_entity.id
_entity.type
_entity.pdbx_description
1 polymer ?
#
loop_
_entity_poly.entity_id
_entity_poly.type
_entity_poly.pdbx_seq_one_letter_code
_entity_poly.pdbx_strand_id
1 'polypeptide(L)'
;MSSEDHEDFLSADPEIPGQRWCLLSFLSPENVLKKKDVYFFNEFVSKFEFNMKTKLIEEFLAKLTQNVNDSLETHAVEFEKQDLSGVATTCRNAKLRVDNVLGSLQDFVKKNTQEMTYDKLKENYDDYMYVNRDKLEEEYYKINEFHTTVRGLKIRGVYGSQEEANIRAKKLQKQDPVSNIYCAELGKWLPWDPEPSQIKEQEYAEDELNTLMKKYKENEEAREEFYRDKKNKNRDRKIENIAGPSQTNTSMFDEVGDLAIQRKLQSKIE
;
A
#
# COMPACT_ATOMS: atom_id res chain seq x y z
N MET A 1 -19.35 -22.40 23.88
CA MET A 1 -17.93 -22.36 24.28
C MET A 1 -17.20 -21.77 23.10
N SER A 2 -16.92 -20.47 23.16
CA SER A 2 -16.17 -19.75 22.14
C SER A 2 -14.77 -20.34 22.09
N SER A 3 -14.43 -20.97 20.97
CA SER A 3 -13.04 -21.21 20.59
C SER A 3 -12.44 -19.85 20.25
N GLU A 4 -11.96 -19.14 21.26
CA GLU A 4 -11.00 -18.06 21.05
C GLU A 4 -9.75 -18.71 20.46
N ASP A 5 -9.44 -18.36 19.22
CA ASP A 5 -8.18 -18.72 18.58
C ASP A 5 -7.05 -18.12 19.43
N HIS A 6 -6.50 -18.94 20.32
CA HIS A 6 -5.32 -18.56 21.10
C HIS A 6 -4.15 -18.49 20.13
N GLU A 7 -3.86 -17.30 19.62
CA GLU A 7 -2.65 -17.01 18.85
C GLU A 7 -1.44 -17.36 19.73
N ASP A 8 -0.85 -18.52 19.46
CA ASP A 8 0.34 -18.98 20.14
C ASP A 8 1.55 -18.22 19.58
N PHE A 9 1.85 -17.07 20.20
CA PHE A 9 3.08 -16.36 19.93
C PHE A 9 4.23 -17.20 20.51
N LEU A 10 4.89 -17.97 19.65
CA LEU A 10 6.11 -18.71 19.96
C LEU A 10 7.07 -17.82 20.79
N SER A 11 7.35 -18.26 22.01
CA SER A 11 8.28 -17.61 22.93
C SER A 11 9.70 -17.63 22.38
N ALA A 12 10.53 -16.68 22.83
CA ALA A 12 11.94 -16.65 22.44
C ALA A 12 12.64 -17.98 22.76
N ASP A 13 13.40 -18.49 21.79
CA ASP A 13 14.13 -19.74 21.95
C ASP A 13 15.25 -19.59 22.98
N PRO A 14 15.63 -20.67 23.69
CA PRO A 14 16.76 -20.64 24.61
C PRO A 14 18.06 -20.26 23.88
N GLU A 15 18.85 -19.38 24.50
CA GLU A 15 20.13 -18.95 23.93
C GLU A 15 21.07 -20.13 23.72
N ILE A 16 21.67 -20.22 22.53
CA ILE A 16 22.71 -21.21 22.24
C ILE A 16 24.06 -20.61 22.65
N PRO A 17 24.86 -21.28 23.52
CA PRO A 17 26.16 -20.78 23.93
C PRO A 17 27.09 -20.48 22.75
N GLY A 18 27.63 -19.26 22.71
CA GLY A 18 28.50 -18.79 21.62
C GLY A 18 27.78 -18.40 20.33
N GLN A 19 26.45 -18.49 20.28
CA GLN A 19 25.63 -18.17 19.12
C GLN A 19 24.47 -17.26 19.57
N ARG A 20 24.78 -15.98 19.77
CA ARG A 20 23.80 -14.98 20.23
C ARG A 20 23.41 -14.00 19.13
N TRP A 21 24.29 -13.77 18.17
CA TRP A 21 24.12 -12.80 17.09
C TRP A 21 24.30 -13.45 15.73
N CYS A 22 23.50 -13.07 14.74
CA CYS A 22 23.65 -13.50 13.37
C CYS A 22 23.71 -12.28 12.43
N LEU A 23 24.47 -12.43 11.35
CA LEU A 23 24.48 -11.47 10.25
C LEU A 23 23.59 -12.00 9.14
N LEU A 24 22.67 -11.17 8.67
CA LEU A 24 21.69 -11.51 7.66
C LEU A 24 21.83 -10.57 6.47
N SER A 25 21.57 -11.10 5.28
CA SER A 25 21.33 -10.28 4.09
C SER A 25 20.11 -10.79 3.37
N PHE A 26 19.22 -9.85 3.04
CA PHE A 26 18.01 -10.13 2.29
C PHE A 26 18.24 -9.86 0.81
N LEU A 27 17.62 -10.71 -0.01
CA LEU A 27 17.41 -10.45 -1.43
C LEU A 27 15.90 -10.31 -1.62
N SER A 28 15.43 -9.07 -1.71
CA SER A 28 14.02 -8.78 -1.96
C SER A 28 13.84 -8.31 -3.39
N PRO A 29 13.17 -9.10 -4.25
CA PRO A 29 12.88 -8.71 -5.61
C PRO A 29 11.95 -7.50 -5.71
N GLU A 30 11.23 -7.15 -4.63
CA GLU A 30 10.25 -6.04 -4.63
C GLU A 30 10.88 -4.65 -4.84
N ASN A 31 12.18 -4.50 -4.53
CA ASN A 31 12.90 -3.25 -4.75
C ASN A 31 13.23 -3.03 -6.25
N VAL A 32 13.14 -4.08 -7.07
CA VAL A 32 13.57 -4.08 -8.47
C VAL A 32 12.41 -4.44 -9.41
N LEU A 33 11.52 -5.33 -8.98
CA LEU A 33 10.43 -5.89 -9.77
C LEU A 33 9.07 -5.46 -9.20
N LYS A 34 8.14 -5.11 -10.09
CA LYS A 34 6.74 -4.91 -9.70
C LYS A 34 6.22 -6.21 -9.11
N LYS A 35 5.53 -6.17 -7.97
CA LYS A 35 4.97 -7.36 -7.31
C LYS A 35 4.21 -8.23 -8.33
N LYS A 36 4.59 -9.50 -8.44
CA LYS A 36 4.02 -10.48 -9.39
C LYS A 36 2.50 -10.52 -9.29
N ASP A 37 1.97 -10.51 -8.06
CA ASP A 37 0.52 -10.54 -7.80
C ASP A 37 -0.19 -9.29 -8.32
N VAL A 38 0.43 -8.12 -8.21
CA VAL A 38 -0.12 -6.86 -8.72
C VAL A 38 -0.12 -6.85 -10.25
N TYR A 39 0.93 -7.40 -10.88
CA TYR A 39 0.97 -7.56 -12.34
C TYR A 39 -0.16 -8.49 -12.82
N PHE A 40 -0.29 -9.67 -12.21
CA PHE A 40 -1.35 -10.63 -12.55
C PHE A 40 -2.74 -10.06 -12.35
N PHE A 41 -2.95 -9.31 -11.26
CA PHE A 41 -4.21 -8.65 -11.00
C PHE A 41 -4.52 -7.56 -12.03
N ASN A 42 -3.54 -6.74 -12.43
CA ASN A 42 -3.76 -5.71 -13.45
C ASN A 42 -4.13 -6.28 -14.82
N GLU A 43 -3.48 -7.38 -15.23
CA GLU A 43 -3.83 -8.09 -16.47
C GLU A 43 -5.23 -8.71 -16.40
N PHE A 44 -5.58 -9.31 -15.25
CA PHE A 44 -6.94 -9.78 -14.99
C PHE A 44 -7.96 -8.64 -15.11
N VAL A 45 -7.77 -7.53 -14.41
CA VAL A 45 -8.71 -6.41 -14.39
C VAL A 45 -8.92 -5.86 -15.80
N SER A 46 -7.84 -5.67 -16.56
CA SER A 46 -7.92 -5.14 -17.93
C SER A 46 -8.75 -6.06 -18.84
N LYS A 47 -8.56 -7.37 -18.73
CA LYS A 47 -9.28 -8.35 -19.55
C LYS A 47 -10.70 -8.61 -19.04
N PHE A 48 -10.89 -8.60 -17.74
CA PHE A 48 -12.19 -8.72 -17.09
C PHE A 48 -13.08 -7.53 -17.44
N GLU A 49 -12.55 -6.30 -17.39
CA GLU A 49 -13.27 -5.09 -17.78
C GLU A 49 -13.75 -5.18 -19.24
N PHE A 50 -12.88 -5.60 -20.16
CA PHE A 50 -13.23 -5.76 -21.56
C PHE A 50 -14.31 -6.85 -21.79
N ASN A 51 -14.12 -8.02 -21.18
CA ASN A 51 -15.07 -9.13 -21.29
C ASN A 51 -16.43 -8.79 -20.67
N MET A 52 -16.44 -8.12 -19.52
CA MET A 52 -17.65 -7.64 -18.88
C MET A 52 -18.39 -6.63 -19.76
N LYS A 53 -17.70 -5.61 -20.27
CA LYS A 53 -18.30 -4.63 -21.19
C LYS A 53 -18.92 -5.31 -22.41
N THR A 54 -18.22 -6.27 -22.99
CA THR A 54 -18.69 -6.99 -24.19
C THR A 54 -19.93 -7.82 -23.88
N LYS A 55 -19.90 -8.65 -22.83
CA LYS A 55 -21.07 -9.46 -22.41
C LYS A 55 -22.27 -8.59 -22.05
N LEU A 56 -22.05 -7.49 -21.33
CA LEU A 56 -23.09 -6.52 -20.99
C LEU A 56 -23.77 -5.97 -22.26
N ILE A 57 -22.97 -5.59 -23.27
CA ILE A 57 -23.50 -5.07 -24.53
C ILE A 57 -24.25 -6.15 -25.31
N GLU A 58 -23.73 -7.38 -25.37
CA GLU A 58 -24.39 -8.50 -26.04
C GLU A 58 -25.75 -8.84 -25.42
N GLU A 59 -25.81 -8.98 -24.10
CA GLU A 59 -27.06 -9.25 -23.38
C GLU A 59 -28.08 -8.13 -23.55
N PHE A 60 -27.59 -6.89 -23.55
CA PHE A 60 -28.41 -5.72 -23.79
C PHE A 60 -28.98 -5.70 -25.21
N LEU A 61 -28.15 -5.94 -26.24
CA LEU A 61 -28.57 -6.02 -27.64
C LEU A 61 -29.58 -7.17 -27.89
N ALA A 62 -29.36 -8.32 -27.24
CA ALA A 62 -30.26 -9.45 -27.33
C ALA A 62 -31.65 -9.12 -26.76
N LYS A 63 -31.69 -8.50 -25.57
CA LYS A 63 -32.95 -8.09 -24.92
C LYS A 63 -33.67 -6.98 -25.68
N LEU A 64 -32.94 -6.00 -26.22
CA LEU A 64 -33.53 -4.97 -27.07
C LEU A 64 -34.17 -5.54 -28.33
N THR A 65 -33.49 -6.48 -28.98
CA THR A 65 -33.99 -7.15 -30.18
C THR A 65 -35.26 -7.93 -29.86
N GLN A 66 -35.30 -8.65 -28.73
CA GLN A 66 -36.49 -9.37 -28.28
C GLN A 66 -37.67 -8.43 -27.99
N ASN A 67 -37.46 -7.41 -27.15
CA ASN A 67 -38.53 -6.48 -26.77
C ASN A 67 -39.16 -5.76 -27.97
N VAL A 68 -38.35 -5.35 -28.95
CA VAL A 68 -38.89 -4.70 -30.16
C VAL A 68 -39.58 -5.68 -31.09
N ASN A 69 -39.11 -6.92 -31.16
CA ASN A 69 -39.84 -7.96 -31.88
C ASN A 69 -41.21 -8.20 -31.24
N ASP A 70 -41.27 -8.32 -29.92
CA ASP A 70 -42.50 -8.59 -29.16
C ASP A 70 -43.54 -7.45 -29.27
N SER A 71 -43.08 -6.20 -29.22
CA SER A 71 -43.96 -5.03 -29.38
C SER A 71 -44.53 -4.93 -30.79
N LEU A 72 -43.71 -5.18 -31.82
CA LEU A 72 -44.18 -5.18 -33.20
C LEU A 72 -45.13 -6.34 -33.49
N GLU A 73 -44.92 -7.48 -32.85
CA GLU A 73 -45.80 -8.64 -32.95
C GLU A 73 -47.16 -8.37 -32.30
N THR A 74 -47.18 -7.73 -31.14
CA THR A 74 -48.42 -7.31 -30.45
C THR A 74 -49.25 -6.36 -31.32
N HIS A 75 -48.62 -5.33 -31.89
CA HIS A 75 -49.32 -4.37 -32.76
C HIS A 75 -49.74 -5.00 -34.10
N ALA A 76 -48.96 -5.94 -34.65
CA ALA A 76 -49.39 -6.68 -35.84
C ALA A 76 -50.67 -7.49 -35.59
N VAL A 77 -50.78 -8.15 -34.43
CA VAL A 77 -51.99 -8.90 -34.02
C VAL A 77 -53.20 -7.99 -33.81
N GLU A 78 -52.99 -6.78 -33.28
CA GLU A 78 -54.07 -5.80 -33.13
C GLU A 78 -54.59 -5.27 -34.48
N PHE A 79 -53.70 -5.00 -35.42
CA PHE A 79 -54.09 -4.53 -36.76
C PHE A 79 -54.76 -5.61 -37.61
N GLU A 80 -54.43 -6.88 -37.40
CA GLU A 80 -55.16 -8.00 -38.00
C GLU A 80 -56.61 -8.11 -37.49
N LYS A 81 -56.86 -7.81 -36.21
CA LYS A 81 -58.23 -7.77 -35.65
C LYS A 81 -59.08 -6.62 -36.20
N GLN A 82 -58.45 -5.56 -36.69
CA GLN A 82 -59.11 -4.39 -37.29
C GLN A 82 -59.17 -4.46 -38.83
N ASP A 83 -58.79 -5.60 -39.42
CA ASP A 83 -58.80 -5.89 -40.88
C ASP A 83 -57.91 -4.95 -41.74
N LEU A 84 -56.89 -4.33 -41.12
CA LEU A 84 -55.95 -3.39 -41.73
C LEU A 84 -54.64 -4.09 -42.13
N SER A 85 -54.74 -5.04 -43.06
CA SER A 85 -53.66 -5.93 -43.49
C SER A 85 -52.37 -5.24 -43.98
N GLY A 86 -52.47 -4.04 -44.59
CA GLY A 86 -51.32 -3.25 -45.07
C GLY A 86 -50.48 -2.57 -43.98
N VAL A 87 -51.10 -2.25 -42.83
CA VAL A 87 -50.43 -1.59 -41.71
C VAL A 87 -49.69 -2.62 -40.85
N ALA A 88 -50.27 -3.81 -40.68
CA ALA A 88 -49.61 -4.95 -40.05
C ALA A 88 -48.30 -5.34 -40.77
N THR A 89 -48.29 -5.28 -42.11
CA THR A 89 -47.07 -5.52 -42.91
C THR A 89 -46.02 -4.42 -42.74
N THR A 90 -46.43 -3.18 -42.54
CA THR A 90 -45.51 -2.03 -42.34
C THR A 90 -44.88 -2.04 -40.95
N CYS A 91 -45.63 -2.44 -39.91
CA CYS A 91 -45.10 -2.62 -38.55
C CYS A 91 -44.04 -3.72 -38.50
N ARG A 92 -44.23 -4.83 -39.23
CA ARG A 92 -43.20 -5.88 -39.36
C ARG A 92 -41.89 -5.34 -39.93
N ASN A 93 -41.94 -4.30 -40.77
CA ASN A 93 -40.79 -3.78 -41.50
C ASN A 93 -40.06 -2.61 -40.79
N ALA A 94 -40.62 -2.03 -39.74
CA ALA A 94 -40.12 -0.80 -39.10
C ALA A 94 -39.38 -1.05 -37.78
N LYS A 95 -38.42 -2.00 -37.76
CA LYS A 95 -37.64 -2.30 -36.55
C LYS A 95 -36.59 -1.24 -36.21
N LEU A 96 -36.63 -0.90 -34.92
CA LEU A 96 -35.68 -0.18 -34.05
C LEU A 96 -35.37 1.31 -34.33
N ARG A 97 -35.57 2.13 -33.29
CA ARG A 97 -35.07 3.51 -33.14
C ARG A 97 -34.37 3.71 -31.79
N VAL A 98 -33.45 4.67 -31.79
CA VAL A 98 -32.26 4.78 -30.92
C VAL A 98 -32.54 5.38 -29.53
N ASP A 99 -33.68 6.02 -29.28
CA ASP A 99 -33.87 6.81 -28.04
C ASP A 99 -34.27 5.98 -26.80
N ASN A 100 -34.95 4.84 -26.97
CA ASN A 100 -35.32 3.93 -25.87
C ASN A 100 -34.17 3.03 -25.39
N VAL A 101 -33.09 3.00 -26.16
CA VAL A 101 -31.85 2.26 -25.88
C VAL A 101 -31.13 2.87 -24.67
N LEU A 102 -31.14 4.21 -24.54
CA LEU A 102 -30.35 4.90 -23.52
C LEU A 102 -30.90 4.72 -22.09
N GLY A 103 -32.23 4.70 -21.92
CA GLY A 103 -32.88 4.44 -20.62
C GLY A 103 -32.74 2.99 -20.17
N SER A 104 -32.89 2.05 -21.10
CA SER A 104 -32.76 0.61 -20.83
C SER A 104 -31.32 0.22 -20.48
N LEU A 105 -30.32 0.91 -21.03
CA LEU A 105 -28.92 0.72 -20.68
C LEU A 105 -28.64 1.13 -19.23
N GLN A 106 -29.22 2.24 -18.76
CA GLN A 106 -29.04 2.69 -17.38
C GLN A 106 -29.64 1.71 -16.35
N ASP A 107 -30.80 1.12 -16.62
CA ASP A 107 -31.42 0.16 -15.72
C ASP A 107 -30.71 -1.21 -15.74
N PHE A 108 -30.16 -1.60 -16.88
CA PHE A 108 -29.34 -2.80 -17.00
C PHE A 108 -28.00 -2.67 -16.24
N VAL A 109 -27.31 -1.53 -16.39
CA VAL A 109 -26.07 -1.24 -15.65
C VAL A 109 -26.31 -1.28 -14.14
N LYS A 110 -27.42 -0.69 -13.65
CA LYS A 110 -27.77 -0.71 -12.22
C LYS A 110 -27.99 -2.12 -11.68
N LYS A 111 -28.69 -2.98 -12.43
CA LYS A 111 -28.93 -4.39 -12.02
C LYS A 111 -27.64 -5.21 -12.01
N ASN A 112 -26.83 -5.12 -13.07
CA ASN A 112 -25.60 -5.90 -13.15
C ASN A 112 -24.52 -5.44 -12.17
N THR A 113 -24.53 -4.16 -11.78
CA THR A 113 -23.65 -3.62 -10.74
C THR A 113 -24.03 -4.16 -9.36
N GLN A 114 -25.32 -4.43 -9.11
CA GLN A 114 -25.78 -5.04 -7.86
C GLN A 114 -25.49 -6.54 -7.78
N GLU A 115 -25.39 -7.24 -8.91
CA GLU A 115 -25.07 -8.67 -8.94
C GLU A 115 -23.57 -8.99 -8.77
N MET A 116 -22.69 -8.00 -8.94
CA MET A 116 -21.24 -8.16 -8.83
C MET A 116 -20.80 -8.10 -7.36
N THR A 117 -20.92 -9.23 -6.68
CA THR A 117 -20.45 -9.42 -5.30
C THR A 117 -18.97 -9.83 -5.27
N TYR A 118 -18.28 -9.56 -4.16
CA TYR A 118 -16.88 -9.95 -3.91
C TYR A 118 -16.60 -11.43 -4.22
N ASP A 119 -17.51 -12.34 -3.87
CA ASP A 119 -17.32 -13.78 -4.06
C ASP A 119 -17.25 -14.16 -5.55
N LYS A 120 -18.14 -13.60 -6.39
CA LYS A 120 -18.10 -13.83 -7.84
C LYS A 120 -16.84 -13.26 -8.47
N LEU A 121 -16.35 -12.12 -7.97
CA LEU A 121 -15.10 -11.53 -8.47
C LEU A 121 -13.91 -12.44 -8.14
N LYS A 122 -13.90 -13.02 -6.93
CA LYS A 122 -12.87 -13.97 -6.50
C LYS A 122 -12.90 -15.25 -7.34
N GLU A 123 -14.07 -15.84 -7.56
CA GLU A 123 -14.23 -17.02 -8.43
C GLU A 123 -13.73 -16.75 -9.86
N ASN A 124 -14.12 -15.62 -10.46
CA ASN A 124 -13.65 -15.24 -11.80
C ASN A 124 -12.14 -15.02 -11.85
N TYR A 125 -11.54 -14.48 -10.77
CA TYR A 125 -10.09 -14.34 -10.67
C TYR A 125 -9.40 -15.70 -10.56
N ASP A 126 -9.91 -16.59 -9.71
CA ASP A 126 -9.36 -17.94 -9.52
C ASP A 126 -9.43 -18.75 -10.83
N ASP A 127 -10.54 -18.68 -11.56
CA ASP A 127 -10.71 -19.29 -12.88
C ASP A 127 -9.72 -18.71 -13.91
N TYR A 128 -9.56 -17.38 -13.94
CA TYR A 128 -8.63 -16.72 -14.83
C TYR A 128 -7.18 -17.12 -14.54
N MET A 129 -6.83 -17.20 -13.25
CA MET A 129 -5.51 -17.62 -12.80
C MET A 129 -5.27 -19.09 -13.13
N TYR A 130 -6.25 -19.98 -12.95
CA TYR A 130 -6.12 -21.38 -13.31
C TYR A 130 -5.75 -21.58 -14.79
N VAL A 131 -6.35 -20.80 -15.70
CA VAL A 131 -6.12 -20.93 -17.15
C VAL A 131 -4.85 -20.21 -17.62
N ASN A 132 -4.54 -19.04 -17.04
CA ASN A 132 -3.52 -18.13 -17.59
C ASN A 132 -2.25 -18.04 -16.74
N ARG A 133 -2.15 -18.71 -15.59
CA ARG A 133 -1.00 -18.63 -14.69
C ARG A 133 0.33 -18.86 -15.40
N ASP A 134 0.47 -19.95 -16.15
CA ASP A 134 1.75 -20.30 -16.78
C ASP A 134 2.15 -19.27 -17.84
N LYS A 135 1.19 -18.79 -18.65
CA LYS A 135 1.42 -17.78 -19.69
C LYS A 135 1.82 -16.44 -19.08
N LEU A 136 1.08 -15.99 -18.06
CA LEU A 136 1.36 -14.74 -17.36
C LEU A 136 2.71 -14.79 -16.66
N GLU A 137 3.08 -15.96 -16.12
CA GLU A 137 4.37 -16.18 -15.49
C GLU A 137 5.52 -16.10 -16.51
N GLU A 138 5.38 -16.71 -17.68
CA GLU A 138 6.37 -16.58 -18.76
C GLU A 138 6.49 -15.14 -19.28
N GLU A 139 5.37 -14.45 -19.49
CA GLU A 139 5.37 -13.04 -19.92
C GLU A 139 6.02 -12.14 -18.88
N TYR A 140 5.70 -12.36 -17.61
CA TYR A 140 6.31 -11.64 -16.50
C TYR A 140 7.82 -11.89 -16.42
N TYR A 141 8.28 -13.13 -16.61
CA TYR A 141 9.71 -13.42 -16.66
C TYR A 141 10.40 -12.77 -17.86
N LYS A 142 9.77 -12.72 -19.04
CA LYS A 142 10.30 -12.03 -20.22
C LYS A 142 10.46 -10.54 -19.98
N ILE A 143 9.44 -9.90 -19.40
CA ILE A 143 9.46 -8.46 -19.08
C ILE A 143 10.56 -8.13 -18.07
N ASN A 144 10.81 -9.04 -17.13
CA ASN A 144 11.79 -8.86 -16.06
C ASN A 144 13.17 -9.46 -16.40
N GLU A 145 13.45 -9.78 -17.66
CA GLU A 145 14.73 -10.34 -18.11
C GLU A 145 15.17 -11.58 -17.31
N PHE A 146 14.21 -12.39 -16.84
CA PHE A 146 14.42 -13.58 -16.02
C PHE A 146 15.15 -13.32 -14.69
N HIS A 147 15.11 -12.08 -14.18
CA HIS A 147 15.59 -11.78 -12.83
C HIS A 147 14.79 -12.57 -11.79
N THR A 148 15.49 -13.05 -10.76
CA THR A 148 14.92 -13.95 -9.76
C THR A 148 13.81 -13.23 -8.98
N THR A 149 12.62 -13.83 -8.98
CA THR A 149 11.42 -13.36 -8.26
C THR A 149 11.31 -13.94 -6.86
N VAL A 150 12.31 -14.71 -6.46
CA VAL A 150 12.38 -15.42 -5.19
C VAL A 150 12.98 -14.50 -4.14
N ARG A 151 12.29 -14.42 -3.01
CA ARG A 151 12.82 -13.81 -1.80
C ARG A 151 13.92 -14.69 -1.22
N GLY A 152 15.11 -14.12 -1.05
CA GLY A 152 16.26 -14.82 -0.48
C GLY A 152 16.60 -14.30 0.90
N LEU A 153 16.91 -15.21 1.83
CA LEU A 153 17.57 -14.90 3.09
C LEU A 153 18.92 -15.62 3.12
N LYS A 154 20.00 -14.86 3.31
CA LYS A 154 21.35 -15.41 3.47
C LYS A 154 21.86 -15.13 4.87
N ILE A 155 22.13 -16.21 5.62
CA ILE A 155 22.85 -16.13 6.90
C ILE A 155 24.34 -16.02 6.56
N ARG A 156 24.94 -14.88 6.90
CA ARG A 156 26.34 -14.51 6.59
C ARG A 156 27.32 -14.93 7.70
N GLY A 157 26.80 -15.40 8.83
CA GLY A 157 27.58 -15.90 9.97
C GLY A 157 26.80 -15.79 11.27
N VAL A 158 27.30 -16.50 12.29
CA VAL A 158 26.77 -16.49 13.66
C VAL A 158 27.92 -16.25 14.62
N TYR A 159 27.70 -15.42 15.64
CA TYR A 159 28.71 -14.91 16.56
C TYR A 159 28.19 -14.90 18.00
N GLY A 160 29.12 -14.94 18.97
CA GLY A 160 28.79 -14.95 20.39
C GLY A 160 28.58 -13.55 20.99
N SER A 161 29.26 -12.54 20.45
CA SER A 161 29.23 -11.15 20.93
C SER A 161 28.79 -10.18 19.82
N GLN A 162 28.11 -9.10 20.22
CA GLN A 162 27.70 -8.02 19.33
C GLN A 162 28.91 -7.32 18.70
N GLU A 163 29.99 -7.13 19.46
CA GLU A 163 31.21 -6.48 18.99
C GLU A 163 31.88 -7.27 17.87
N GLU A 164 31.93 -8.60 18.03
CA GLU A 164 32.48 -9.50 17.01
C GLU A 164 31.64 -9.46 15.72
N ALA A 165 30.31 -9.49 15.86
CA ALA A 165 29.39 -9.37 14.75
C ALA A 165 29.57 -8.05 14.00
N ASN A 166 29.74 -6.92 14.70
CA ASN A 166 29.94 -5.60 14.09
C ASN A 166 31.27 -5.51 13.32
N ILE A 167 32.37 -6.04 13.87
CA ILE A 167 33.67 -6.07 13.16
C ILE A 167 33.58 -6.92 11.88
N ARG A 168 32.85 -8.05 11.95
CA ARG A 168 32.64 -8.95 10.80
C ARG A 168 31.70 -8.32 9.76
N ALA A 169 30.66 -7.62 10.19
CA ALA A 169 29.76 -6.87 9.32
C ALA A 169 30.53 -5.81 8.51
N LYS A 170 31.41 -5.03 9.17
CA LYS A 170 32.27 -4.05 8.48
C LYS A 170 33.20 -4.69 7.45
N LYS A 171 33.78 -5.85 7.77
CA LYS A 171 34.61 -6.60 6.81
C LYS A 171 33.80 -7.10 5.61
N LEU A 172 32.61 -7.62 5.85
CA LEU A 172 31.71 -8.11 4.79
C LEU A 172 31.20 -6.96 3.91
N GLN A 173 30.88 -5.81 4.49
CA GLN A 173 30.44 -4.62 3.76
C GLN A 173 31.53 -4.11 2.79
N LYS A 174 32.81 -4.22 3.17
CA LYS A 174 33.93 -3.89 2.28
C LYS A 174 34.07 -4.88 1.11
N GLN A 175 33.66 -6.14 1.29
CA GLN A 175 33.70 -7.15 0.25
C GLN A 175 32.49 -7.10 -0.67
N ASP A 176 31.32 -6.77 -0.13
CA ASP A 176 30.05 -6.68 -0.83
C ASP A 176 29.36 -5.35 -0.45
N PRO A 177 29.70 -4.25 -1.16
CA PRO A 177 29.14 -2.92 -0.87
C PRO A 177 27.70 -2.76 -1.35
N VAL A 178 27.17 -3.71 -2.14
CA VAL A 178 25.84 -3.62 -2.75
C VAL A 178 24.77 -4.11 -1.79
N SER A 179 25.07 -5.11 -0.95
CA SER A 179 24.08 -5.69 -0.04
C SER A 179 24.04 -5.01 1.33
N ASN A 180 22.82 -4.80 1.83
CA ASN A 180 22.61 -4.44 3.21
C ASN A 180 22.93 -5.65 4.11
N ILE A 181 23.66 -5.40 5.19
CA ILE A 181 24.00 -6.41 6.20
C ILE A 181 23.29 -6.03 7.48
N TYR A 182 22.42 -6.91 7.94
CA TYR A 182 21.63 -6.73 9.15
C TYR A 182 22.26 -7.55 10.28
N CYS A 183 22.36 -6.96 11.46
CA CYS A 183 22.77 -7.64 12.68
C CYS A 183 21.52 -7.96 13.51
N ALA A 184 21.36 -9.22 13.88
CA ALA A 184 20.17 -9.68 14.58
C ALA A 184 20.51 -10.64 15.73
N GLU A 185 19.68 -10.63 16.76
CA GLU A 185 19.80 -11.56 17.88
C GLU A 185 19.10 -12.89 17.56
N LEU A 186 19.74 -14.00 17.91
CA LEU A 186 19.19 -15.34 17.72
C LEU A 186 18.07 -15.63 18.72
N GLY A 187 17.06 -16.37 18.27
CA GLY A 187 15.90 -16.74 19.09
C GLY A 187 14.85 -15.64 19.27
N LYS A 188 14.99 -14.51 18.56
CA LYS A 188 14.00 -13.42 18.58
C LYS A 188 13.32 -13.25 17.22
N TRP A 189 12.08 -12.78 17.26
CA TRP A 189 11.33 -12.40 16.07
C TRP A 189 11.92 -11.16 15.42
N LEU A 190 12.09 -11.21 14.10
CA LEU A 190 12.67 -10.14 13.31
C LEU A 190 11.70 -9.75 12.18
N PRO A 191 11.58 -8.45 11.87
CA PRO A 191 10.83 -8.01 10.70
C PRO A 191 11.49 -8.55 9.42
N TRP A 192 10.66 -8.89 8.43
CA TRP A 192 11.14 -9.34 7.13
C TRP A 192 11.64 -8.16 6.29
N ASP A 193 12.91 -8.20 5.88
CA ASP A 193 13.61 -7.17 5.09
C ASP A 193 13.20 -5.72 5.42
N PRO A 194 13.50 -5.25 6.66
CA PRO A 194 13.17 -3.89 7.06
C PRO A 194 13.94 -2.86 6.23
N GLU A 195 13.30 -1.74 5.90
CA GLU A 195 13.99 -0.63 5.26
C GLU A 195 15.11 -0.10 6.18
N PRO A 196 16.31 0.23 5.67
CA PRO A 196 17.43 0.70 6.50
C PRO A 196 17.09 1.93 7.35
N SER A 197 16.18 2.78 6.88
CA SER A 197 15.68 3.97 7.59
C SER A 197 14.88 3.66 8.86
N GLN A 198 14.27 2.48 8.94
CA GLN A 198 13.43 2.07 10.07
C GLN A 198 14.25 1.47 11.22
N ILE A 199 15.54 1.20 10.98
CA ILE A 199 16.43 0.59 11.96
C ILE A 199 17.03 1.69 12.84
N LYS A 200 16.88 1.53 14.16
CA LYS A 200 17.32 2.53 15.15
C LYS A 200 18.84 2.73 15.14
N GLU A 201 19.59 1.67 14.97
CA GLU A 201 21.05 1.63 15.02
C GLU A 201 21.58 1.30 13.62
N GLN A 202 21.97 2.33 12.89
CA GLN A 202 22.51 2.21 11.54
C GLN A 202 23.99 2.58 11.55
N GLU A 203 24.82 1.69 11.01
CA GLU A 203 26.22 1.96 10.71
C GLU A 203 26.43 1.95 9.20
N TYR A 204 26.91 3.05 8.66
CA TYR A 204 27.34 3.25 7.29
C TYR A 204 28.78 2.79 7.07
N ALA A 205 29.13 2.53 5.81
CA ALA A 205 30.49 2.15 5.43
C ALA A 205 31.53 3.26 5.70
N GLU A 206 31.10 4.53 5.62
CA GLU A 206 31.95 5.71 5.83
C GLU A 206 31.87 6.22 7.28
N ASP A 207 33.01 6.26 7.96
CA ASP A 207 33.12 6.68 9.35
C ASP A 207 32.75 8.17 9.56
N GLU A 208 33.00 9.02 8.56
CA GLU A 208 32.59 10.43 8.59
C GLU A 208 31.07 10.58 8.51
N LEU A 209 30.42 9.77 7.67
CA LEU A 209 28.95 9.76 7.54
C LEU A 209 28.29 9.24 8.82
N ASN A 210 28.86 8.21 9.44
CA ASN A 210 28.43 7.74 10.76
C ASN A 210 28.46 8.86 11.80
N THR A 211 29.55 9.60 11.84
CA THR A 211 29.71 10.72 12.77
C THR A 211 28.69 11.83 12.49
N LEU A 212 28.46 12.14 11.22
CA LEU A 212 27.49 13.16 10.81
C LEU A 212 26.06 12.77 11.16
N MET A 213 25.65 11.53 10.84
CA MET A 213 24.30 11.02 11.12
C MET A 213 24.05 10.90 12.63
N LYS A 214 25.05 10.44 13.39
CA LYS A 214 24.96 10.41 14.85
C LYS A 214 24.77 11.80 15.45
N LYS A 215 25.56 12.79 15.01
CA LYS A 215 25.39 14.20 15.44
C LYS A 215 24.05 14.79 15.03
N TYR A 216 23.55 14.46 13.84
CA TYR A 216 22.24 14.91 13.39
C TYR A 216 21.12 14.38 14.30
N LYS A 217 21.17 13.08 14.62
CA LYS A 217 20.22 12.43 15.51
C LYS A 217 20.32 12.95 16.95
N GLU A 218 21.54 13.13 17.47
CA GLU A 218 21.77 13.76 18.78
C GLU A 218 21.20 15.19 18.84
N ASN A 219 21.35 15.99 17.77
CA ASN A 219 20.77 17.33 17.67
C ASN A 219 19.24 17.30 17.58
N GLU A 220 18.67 16.32 16.86
CA GLU A 220 17.22 16.13 16.74
C GLU A 220 16.61 15.75 18.09
N GLU A 221 17.19 14.76 18.78
CA GLU A 221 16.77 14.35 20.13
C GLU A 221 16.92 15.49 21.14
N ALA A 222 18.04 16.22 21.12
CA ALA A 222 18.24 17.38 21.99
C ALA A 222 17.22 18.50 21.70
N ARG A 223 16.86 18.70 20.43
CA ARG A 223 15.83 19.65 20.03
C ARG A 223 14.48 19.22 20.59
N GLU A 224 14.08 17.96 20.40
CA GLU A 224 12.81 17.43 20.92
C GLU A 224 12.73 17.51 22.44
N GLU A 225 13.82 17.18 23.14
CA GLU A 225 13.90 17.29 24.59
C GLU A 225 13.75 18.73 25.06
N PHE A 226 14.40 19.68 24.37
CA PHE A 226 14.22 21.10 24.66
C PHE A 226 12.78 21.58 24.44
N TYR A 227 12.09 21.10 23.40
CA TYR A 227 10.66 21.38 23.18
C TYR A 227 9.77 20.75 24.24
N ARG A 228 10.08 19.52 24.67
CA ARG A 228 9.37 18.81 25.75
C ARG A 228 9.51 19.55 27.06
N ASP A 229 10.72 19.99 27.40
CA ASP A 229 11.00 20.78 28.59
C ASP A 229 10.29 22.14 28.58
N LYS A 230 10.27 22.83 27.44
CA LYS A 230 9.49 24.07 27.28
C LYS A 230 7.99 23.83 27.48
N LYS A 231 7.46 22.74 26.94
CA LYS A 231 6.04 22.38 27.07
C LYS A 231 5.68 22.01 28.51
N ASN A 232 6.54 21.28 29.20
CA ASN A 232 6.37 20.93 30.61
C ASN A 232 6.44 22.18 31.49
N LYS A 233 7.46 23.04 31.33
CA LYS A 233 7.55 24.33 32.05
C LYS A 233 6.34 25.24 31.81
N ASN A 234 5.79 25.26 30.59
CA ASN A 234 4.57 26.01 30.30
C ASN A 234 3.31 25.39 30.93
N ARG A 235 3.26 24.07 31.11
CA ARG A 235 2.19 23.39 31.86
C ARG A 235 2.32 23.67 33.36
N ASP A 236 3.52 23.59 33.93
CA ASP A 236 3.77 23.86 35.35
C ASP A 236 3.43 25.32 35.69
N ARG A 237 3.85 26.28 34.85
CA ARG A 237 3.47 27.70 34.99
C ARG A 237 1.96 27.93 34.89
N LYS A 238 1.25 27.16 34.05
CA LYS A 238 -0.22 27.23 33.97
C LYS A 238 -0.89 26.66 35.22
N ILE A 239 -0.33 25.62 35.82
CA ILE A 239 -0.85 25.03 37.06
C ILE A 239 -0.60 25.96 38.26
N GLU A 240 0.59 26.58 38.35
CA GLU A 240 0.89 27.60 39.37
C GLU A 240 -0.02 28.83 39.26
N ASN A 241 -0.32 29.30 38.05
CA ASN A 241 -1.23 30.44 37.84
C ASN A 241 -2.71 30.15 38.14
N ILE A 242 -3.13 28.88 38.23
CA ILE A 242 -4.51 28.50 38.63
C ILE A 242 -4.63 28.36 40.16
N ALA A 243 -3.52 28.16 40.88
CA ALA A 243 -3.50 27.99 42.34
C ALA A 243 -3.26 29.30 43.13
N GLY A 244 -2.92 30.42 42.47
CA GLY A 244 -2.76 31.73 43.09
C GLY A 244 -4.02 32.62 42.99
N PRO A 245 -4.28 33.53 43.95
CA PRO A 245 -5.48 34.34 43.95
C PRO A 245 -5.47 35.31 42.76
N SER A 246 -6.61 35.42 42.07
CA SER A 246 -6.80 36.34 40.94
C SER A 246 -6.49 37.78 41.34
N GLN A 247 -5.39 38.32 40.81
CA GLN A 247 -5.25 39.76 40.61
C GLN A 247 -4.94 40.04 39.14
N THR A 248 -5.89 40.73 38.54
CA THR A 248 -5.77 41.48 37.29
C THR A 248 -4.51 42.33 37.31
N ASN A 249 -3.60 42.16 36.34
CA ASN A 249 -2.75 43.25 35.87
C ASN A 249 -2.27 43.03 34.44
N THR A 250 -2.71 43.96 33.61
CA THR A 250 -2.29 44.31 32.26
C THR A 250 -0.80 44.69 32.27
N SER A 251 0.05 43.98 31.52
CA SER A 251 1.35 44.41 30.93
C SER A 251 2.33 43.23 30.74
N MET A 252 2.14 42.42 29.70
CA MET A 252 3.14 41.42 29.27
C MET A 252 3.17 41.32 27.73
N PHE A 253 3.39 42.45 27.06
CA PHE A 253 3.64 42.49 25.62
C PHE A 253 4.88 43.31 25.24
N ASP A 254 5.82 43.47 26.16
CA ASP A 254 7.13 44.03 25.85
C ASP A 254 8.22 43.30 26.64
N GLU A 255 9.35 43.09 25.97
CA GLU A 255 10.60 42.49 26.44
C GLU A 255 10.65 40.97 26.62
N VAL A 256 11.16 40.28 25.59
CA VAL A 256 12.50 39.66 25.52
C VAL A 256 12.51 38.89 24.18
N GLY A 257 13.06 39.44 23.10
CA GLY A 257 14.49 39.68 22.96
C GLY A 257 15.08 38.59 22.05
N ASP A 258 14.79 38.69 20.77
CA ASP A 258 15.22 37.80 19.70
C ASP A 258 16.76 37.67 19.69
N LEU A 259 17.30 36.49 20.03
CA LEU A 259 18.76 36.23 20.10
C LEU A 259 19.48 36.56 18.77
N ALA A 260 18.74 36.60 17.66
CA ALA A 260 19.25 37.00 16.36
C ALA A 260 19.70 38.47 16.33
N ILE A 261 19.09 39.35 17.13
CA ILE A 261 19.42 40.79 17.16
C ILE A 261 20.67 41.04 18.02
N GLN A 262 20.84 40.32 19.13
CA GLN A 262 22.03 40.43 19.99
C GLN A 262 23.32 39.98 19.27
N ARG A 263 23.24 38.92 18.45
CA ARG A 263 24.39 38.46 17.64
C ARG A 263 24.79 39.45 16.55
N LYS A 264 23.82 40.19 16.00
CA LYS A 264 24.06 41.23 14.98
C LYS A 264 24.70 42.50 15.55
N LEU A 265 24.54 42.74 16.86
CA LEU A 265 25.20 43.83 17.57
C LEU A 265 26.64 43.49 17.95
N GLN A 266 26.92 42.24 18.35
CA GLN A 266 28.29 41.79 18.65
C GLN A 266 29.18 41.74 17.39
N SER A 267 28.63 41.36 16.23
CA SER A 267 29.41 41.31 14.98
C SER A 267 29.73 42.67 14.35
N LYS A 268 29.29 43.77 14.96
CA LYS A 268 29.59 45.15 14.50
C LYS A 268 30.64 45.85 15.38
N ILE A 269 31.15 45.17 16.40
CA ILE A 269 32.11 45.73 17.39
C ILE A 269 33.53 45.17 17.20
N GLU A 270 33.73 44.27 16.23
CA GLU A 270 35.06 43.93 15.68
C GLU A 270 35.26 44.63 14.32
#